data_AF-A0A2M7F2E1-F1
#
_entry.id   AF-A0A2M7F2E1-F1
#
_cell.length_a   1.000
_cell.length_b   1.000
_cell.length_c   1.000
_cell.angle_alpha   90.00
_cell.angle_beta   90.00
_cell.angle_gamma   90.00
#
_symmetry.space_group_name_H-M   'P 1'
#
loop_
_entity.id
_entity.type
_entity.pdbx_description
1 polymer ?
#
loop_
_entity_poly.entity_id
_entity_poly.type
_entity_poly.pdbx_seq_one_letter_code
_entity_poly.pdbx_strand_id
1 'polypeptide(L)'
;MNDTPSPVSPATLKFLARLVTVLTATMIVGLLVIVSLLVTRFWGNDAATPSALPDSIALPNGARATAFTIGPDWYAVVTEDNRILIFDRASGALRQSIDLQ
;
A
#
# COMPACT_ATOMS: atom_id res chain seq x y z
N MET A 1 -26.06 -30.64 48.83
CA MET A 1 -24.78 -30.60 48.08
C MET A 1 -24.01 -29.38 48.55
N ASN A 2 -22.86 -29.58 49.21
CA ASN A 2 -21.99 -28.49 49.63
C ASN A 2 -20.92 -28.33 48.55
N ASP A 3 -21.26 -27.61 47.47
CA ASP A 3 -20.38 -27.41 46.30
C ASP A 3 -19.30 -26.38 46.65
N THR A 4 -18.35 -26.78 47.49
CA THR A 4 -17.20 -25.94 47.83
C THR A 4 -16.08 -26.29 46.86
N PRO A 5 -15.68 -25.39 45.94
CA PRO A 5 -14.66 -25.68 44.96
C PRO A 5 -13.34 -26.02 45.67
N SER A 6 -12.71 -27.12 45.25
CA SER A 6 -11.43 -27.56 45.81
C SER A 6 -10.36 -26.47 45.58
N PRO A 7 -9.51 -26.18 46.58
CA PRO A 7 -8.51 -25.13 46.46
C PRO A 7 -7.48 -25.48 45.38
N VAL A 8 -7.33 -24.60 44.39
CA VAL A 8 -6.36 -24.75 43.30
C VAL A 8 -4.93 -24.48 43.79
N SER A 9 -3.97 -25.28 43.31
CA SER A 9 -2.58 -25.13 43.74
C SER A 9 -1.94 -23.82 43.19
N PRO A 10 -1.08 -23.14 43.97
CA PRO A 10 -0.38 -21.94 43.50
C PRO A 10 0.49 -22.17 42.26
N ALA A 11 0.99 -23.40 42.06
CA ALA A 11 1.79 -23.77 40.89
C ALA A 11 0.94 -23.79 39.61
N THR A 12 -0.29 -24.30 39.70
CA THR A 12 -1.24 -24.33 38.58
C THR A 12 -1.64 -22.91 38.14
N LEU A 13 -1.85 -21.99 39.09
CA LEU A 13 -2.15 -20.59 38.79
C LEU A 13 -0.98 -19.88 38.07
N LYS A 14 0.26 -20.12 38.50
CA LYS A 14 1.45 -19.59 37.83
C LYS A 14 1.62 -20.14 36.42
N PHE A 15 1.33 -21.44 36.23
CA PHE A 15 1.36 -22.06 34.90
C PHE A 15 0.31 -21.43 33.98
N LEU A 16 -0.93 -21.29 34.45
CA LEU A 16 -2.00 -20.68 33.69
C LEU A 16 -1.67 -19.23 33.32
N ALA A 17 -1.16 -18.44 34.27
CA ALA A 17 -0.72 -17.07 34.01
C ALA A 17 0.34 -17.02 32.90
N ARG A 18 1.36 -17.89 32.96
CA ARG A 18 2.40 -17.97 31.94
C ARG A 18 1.85 -18.36 30.57
N LEU A 19 0.94 -19.33 30.52
CA LEU A 19 0.31 -19.79 29.29
C LEU A 19 -0.52 -18.68 28.65
N VAL A 20 -1.33 -17.97 29.45
CA VAL A 20 -2.12 -16.83 28.97
C VAL A 20 -1.20 -15.72 28.48
N THR A 21 -0.13 -15.37 29.21
CA THR A 21 0.83 -14.36 28.75
C THR A 21 1.48 -14.73 27.42
N VAL A 22 1.87 -15.99 27.24
CA VAL A 22 2.42 -16.48 25.96
C VAL A 22 1.38 -16.38 24.86
N LEU A 23 0.14 -16.79 25.11
CA LEU A 23 -0.95 -16.71 24.14
C LEU A 23 -1.25 -15.26 23.75
N THR A 24 -1.29 -14.34 24.71
CA THR A 24 -1.48 -12.91 24.44
C THR A 24 -0.31 -12.37 23.61
N ALA A 25 0.92 -12.73 23.95
CA ALA A 25 2.09 -12.30 23.19
C ALA A 25 2.05 -12.80 21.74
N THR A 26 1.70 -14.07 21.50
CA THR A 26 1.61 -14.62 20.15
C THR A 26 0.47 -13.99 19.35
N MET A 27 -0.68 -13.71 19.96
CA MET A 27 -1.78 -12.96 19.33
C MET A 27 -1.34 -11.57 18.88
N ILE A 28 -0.62 -10.83 19.73
CA ILE A 28 -0.09 -9.50 19.40
C ILE A 28 0.91 -9.58 18.24
N VAL A 29 1.86 -10.52 18.31
CA VAL A 29 2.85 -10.73 17.25
C VAL A 29 2.16 -11.05 15.91
N GLY A 30 1.16 -11.93 15.92
CA GLY A 30 0.39 -12.26 14.72
C GLY A 30 -0.30 -11.04 14.10
N LEU A 31 -0.94 -10.20 14.92
CA LEU A 31 -1.55 -8.96 14.45
C LEU A 31 -0.50 -8.00 13.87
N LEU A 32 0.63 -7.82 14.54
CA LEU A 32 1.72 -6.96 14.07
C LEU A 32 2.26 -7.44 12.72
N VAL A 33 2.40 -8.74 12.51
CA VAL A 33 2.81 -9.32 11.22
C VAL A 33 1.78 -9.01 10.15
N ILE A 34 0.48 -9.23 10.42
CA ILE A 34 -0.58 -8.93 9.44
C ILE A 34 -0.59 -7.44 9.07
N VAL A 35 -0.55 -6.54 10.06
CA VAL A 35 -0.51 -5.09 9.83
C VAL A 35 0.74 -4.69 9.06
N SER A 36 1.90 -5.24 9.42
CA SER A 36 3.17 -4.96 8.72
C SER A 36 3.08 -5.39 7.26
N LEU A 37 2.62 -6.62 7.00
CA LEU A 37 2.43 -7.13 5.64
C LEU A 37 1.44 -6.28 4.86
N LEU A 38 0.32 -5.87 5.46
CA LEU A 38 -0.69 -5.00 4.85
C LEU A 38 -0.07 -3.67 4.40
N VAL A 39 0.65 -2.99 5.31
CA VAL A 39 1.31 -1.71 5.00
C VAL A 39 2.35 -1.90 3.89
N THR A 40 3.20 -2.94 3.96
CA THR A 40 4.20 -3.16 2.91
C THR A 40 3.60 -3.57 1.58
N ARG A 41 2.48 -4.30 1.57
CA ARG A 41 1.84 -4.82 0.36
C ARG A 41 1.02 -3.77 -0.38
N PHE A 42 0.39 -2.86 0.37
CA PHE A 42 -0.46 -1.83 -0.20
C PHE A 42 0.26 -0.49 -0.35
N TRP A 43 1.15 -0.12 0.57
CA TRP A 43 1.86 1.17 0.52
C TRP A 43 3.30 1.07 0.06
N GLY A 44 3.95 -0.10 0.15
CA GLY A 44 5.35 -0.26 -0.28
C GLY A 44 5.56 -0.07 -1.78
N ASN A 45 4.52 -0.25 -2.59
CA ASN A 45 4.55 -0.17 -4.05
C ASN A 45 4.30 1.28 -4.54
N ASP A 46 3.48 2.03 -3.79
CA ASP A 46 3.10 3.41 -4.11
C ASP A 46 3.98 4.45 -3.39
N ALA A 47 4.77 4.02 -2.39
CA ALA A 47 5.81 4.82 -1.74
C ALA A 47 7.10 4.91 -2.56
N ALA A 48 7.03 4.70 -3.89
CA ALA A 48 7.88 5.47 -4.78
C ALA A 48 7.54 6.94 -4.48
N THR A 49 8.41 7.60 -3.70
CA THR A 49 8.45 9.04 -3.44
C THR A 49 7.71 9.76 -4.56
N PRO A 50 6.72 10.64 -4.30
CA PRO A 50 6.08 11.39 -5.36
C PRO A 50 7.17 12.15 -6.11
N SER A 51 7.69 11.54 -7.18
CA SER A 51 8.74 12.11 -7.97
C SER A 51 8.12 13.38 -8.49
N ALA A 52 8.74 14.49 -8.12
CA ALA A 52 8.27 15.80 -8.50
C ALA A 52 8.03 15.75 -10.01
N LEU A 53 6.81 16.11 -10.42
CA LEU A 53 6.53 16.27 -11.83
C LEU A 53 7.44 17.38 -12.36
N PRO A 54 7.98 17.25 -13.57
CA PRO A 54 8.75 18.32 -14.17
C PRO A 54 7.89 19.60 -14.27
N ASP A 55 8.51 20.76 -14.08
CA ASP A 55 7.84 22.06 -14.09
C ASP A 55 7.09 22.34 -15.41
N SER A 56 7.50 21.68 -16.51
CA SER A 56 6.84 21.74 -17.80
C SER A 56 6.93 20.40 -18.53
N ILE A 57 5.84 19.99 -19.18
CA ILE A 57 5.77 18.79 -20.01
C ILE A 57 5.66 19.23 -21.48
N ALA A 58 6.65 18.86 -22.30
CA ALA A 58 6.62 19.11 -23.74
C ALA A 58 5.86 17.99 -24.45
N LEU A 59 4.76 18.35 -25.12
CA LEU A 59 3.95 17.39 -25.87
C LEU A 59 4.51 17.19 -27.28
N PRO A 60 4.55 15.94 -27.79
CA PRO A 60 4.97 15.66 -29.15
C PRO A 60 4.16 16.46 -30.16
N ASN A 61 4.83 16.96 -31.19
CA ASN A 61 4.22 17.70 -32.30
C ASN A 61 3.45 18.97 -31.88
N GLY A 62 3.68 19.50 -30.67
CA GLY A 62 2.97 20.68 -30.18
C GLY A 62 1.50 20.44 -29.86
N ALA A 63 1.09 19.18 -29.65
CA ALA A 63 -0.27 18.83 -29.27
C ALA A 63 -0.69 19.57 -27.98
N ARG A 64 -1.95 19.99 -27.89
CA ARG A 64 -2.51 20.59 -26.67
C ARG A 64 -3.11 19.51 -25.79
N ALA A 65 -2.84 19.61 -24.49
CA ALA A 65 -3.47 18.78 -23.48
C ALA A 65 -4.92 19.21 -23.23
N THR A 66 -5.83 18.25 -23.19
CA THR A 66 -7.21 18.42 -22.75
C THR A 66 -7.44 17.89 -21.34
N ALA A 67 -6.72 16.83 -20.96
CA ALA A 67 -6.77 16.27 -19.61
C ALA A 67 -5.40 15.71 -19.20
N PHE A 68 -5.18 15.67 -17.89
CA PHE A 68 -3.95 15.17 -17.28
C PHE A 68 -4.28 14.30 -16.06
N THR A 69 -3.66 13.12 -16.00
CA THR A 69 -3.86 12.16 -14.91
C THR A 69 -2.51 11.62 -14.45
N ILE A 70 -2.33 11.49 -13.14
CA ILE A 70 -1.11 10.97 -12.53
C ILE A 70 -1.37 9.56 -11.99
N GLY A 71 -0.53 8.61 -12.37
CA GLY A 71 -0.41 7.29 -11.74
C GLY A 71 0.83 7.19 -10.85
N PRO A 72 1.09 6.01 -10.25
CA PRO A 72 2.22 5.81 -9.36
C PRO A 72 3.57 6.06 -10.06
N ASP A 73 3.82 5.37 -11.17
CA ASP A 73 5.07 5.38 -11.95
C ASP A 73 4.91 5.99 -13.36
N TRP A 74 3.75 6.55 -13.67
CA TRP A 74 3.41 7.12 -14.98
C TRP A 74 2.53 8.35 -14.85
N TYR A 75 2.44 9.14 -15.92
CA TYR A 75 1.40 10.15 -16.09
C TYR A 75 0.85 10.07 -17.51
N ALA A 76 -0.45 10.33 -17.67
CA ALA A 76 -1.10 10.37 -18.96
C ALA A 76 -1.56 11.78 -19.30
N VAL A 77 -1.38 12.14 -20.57
CA VAL A 77 -1.92 13.36 -21.15
C VAL A 77 -2.87 12.96 -22.25
N VAL A 78 -4.11 13.42 -22.16
CA VAL A 78 -5.08 13.34 -23.26
C VAL A 78 -4.88 14.58 -24.12
N THR A 79 -4.77 14.40 -25.43
CA THR A 79 -4.52 15.48 -26.39
C THR A 79 -5.78 15.81 -27.19
N GLU A 80 -5.85 17.04 -27.73
CA GLU A 80 -6.95 17.50 -28.59
C GLU A 80 -7.11 16.67 -29.87
N ASP A 81 -6.04 16.02 -30.33
CA ASP A 81 -6.03 15.15 -31.51
C ASP A 81 -6.52 13.72 -31.22
N ASN A 82 -7.28 13.53 -30.14
CA ASN A 82 -7.94 12.27 -29.78
C ASN A 82 -6.96 11.13 -29.45
N ARG A 83 -5.86 11.45 -28.75
CA ARG A 83 -4.87 10.46 -28.31
C ARG A 83 -4.64 10.51 -26.80
N ILE A 84 -4.23 9.38 -26.24
CA ILE A 84 -3.72 9.28 -24.88
C ILE A 84 -2.23 8.97 -24.96
N LEU A 85 -1.41 9.89 -24.44
CA LEU A 85 0.02 9.76 -24.33
C LEU A 85 0.37 9.37 -22.90
N ILE A 86 0.93 8.17 -22.72
CA ILE A 86 1.37 7.66 -21.42
C ILE A 86 2.88 7.82 -21.33
N PHE A 87 3.33 8.54 -20.32
CA PHE A 87 4.73 8.82 -20.06
C PHE A 87 5.20 8.13 -18.78
N ASP A 88 6.46 7.71 -18.80
CA ASP A 88 7.19 7.29 -17.62
C ASP A 88 7.42 8.49 -16.69
N ARG A 89 7.10 8.35 -15.41
CA ARG A 89 7.20 9.47 -14.47
C ARG A 89 8.64 9.80 -14.06
N ALA A 90 9.55 8.81 -14.08
CA ALA A 90 10.93 8.99 -13.65
C ALA A 90 11.80 9.61 -14.75
N SER A 91 11.55 9.23 -16.00
CA SER A 91 12.34 9.64 -17.17
C SER A 91 11.64 10.67 -18.06
N GLY A 92 10.32 10.83 -17.94
CA GLY A 92 9.52 11.65 -18.87
C GLY A 92 9.42 11.03 -20.27
N ALA A 93 9.89 9.79 -20.47
CA ALA A 93 9.87 9.13 -21.77
C ALA A 93 8.44 8.70 -22.14
N LEU A 94 8.05 8.89 -23.40
CA LEU A 94 6.79 8.35 -23.92
C LEU A 94 6.87 6.82 -23.91
N ARG A 95 6.04 6.18 -23.08
CA ARG A 95 5.91 4.72 -23.01
C ARG A 95 4.92 4.20 -24.05
N GLN A 96 3.80 4.90 -24.23
CA GLN A 96 2.71 4.45 -25.09
C GLN A 96 1.91 5.62 -25.65
N SER A 97 1.44 5.45 -26.88
CA SER A 97 0.43 6.31 -27.52
C SER A 97 -0.77 5.44 -27.87
N ILE A 98 -1.96 5.87 -27.47
CA ILE A 98 -3.23 5.19 -27.77
C ILE A 98 -4.09 6.16 -28.58
N ASP A 99 -4.48 5.77 -29.79
CA ASP A 99 -5.48 6.49 -30.57
C ASP A 99 -6.89 6.14 -30.09
N LEU A 100 -7.75 7.14 -29.92
CA LEU A 100 -9.14 7.00 -29.49
C LEU A 100 -10.12 7.00 -30.68
N GLN A 101 -9.67 6.55 -31.85
CA GLN A 101 -10.47 6.44 -33.08
C GLN A 101 -11.09 5.05 -33.24
#